data_AF-A0A2D4MCK7-F1
#
_entry.id   AF-A0A2D4MCK7-F1
#
_cell.length_a   1.000
_cell.length_b   1.000
_cell.length_c   1.000
_cell.angle_alpha   90.00
_cell.angle_beta   90.00
_cell.angle_gamma   90.00
#
_symmetry.space_group_name_H-M   'P 1'
#
loop_
_entity.id
_entity.type
_entity.pdbx_description
1 polymer ?
#
loop_
_entity_poly.entity_id
_entity_poly.type
_entity_poly.pdbx_seq_one_letter_code
_entity_poly.pdbx_strand_id
1 'polypeptide(L)'
;MVNAGAIVVSSLIKMGCNKAEKFDYVVDYLKKMAGNEYVGFSNTTFQSEKETGDRNYAIGYYLKDKKCFPRGADMMAALDLYFQLCSVDVTCESGSVMAATLANGGICPITGECVLSDEATRNTLSLMHSCGMYDFSGQFAFHVGLPAKSAVSGAILLVVPNVMG
;
A
#
# COMPACT_ATOMS: atom_id res chain seq x y z
N MET A 1 -0.54 -6.58 -7.93
CA MET A 1 0.16 -6.20 -6.70
C MET A 1 1.61 -6.69 -6.77
N VAL A 2 2.44 -6.02 -7.59
CA VAL A 2 3.86 -6.35 -7.79
C VAL A 2 4.69 -5.07 -7.66
N ASN A 3 5.97 -5.20 -7.30
CA ASN A 3 6.84 -4.05 -7.01
C ASN A 3 6.85 -3.02 -8.15
N ALA A 4 6.98 -3.46 -9.41
CA ALA A 4 6.98 -2.55 -10.57
C ALA A 4 5.71 -1.69 -10.65
N GLY A 5 4.54 -2.28 -10.41
CA GLY A 5 3.28 -1.54 -10.37
C GLY A 5 3.20 -0.61 -9.18
N ALA A 6 3.63 -1.06 -8.00
CA ALA A 6 3.65 -0.24 -6.79
C ALA A 6 4.56 1.00 -6.94
N ILE A 7 5.74 0.84 -7.53
CA ILE A 7 6.68 1.95 -7.83
C ILE A 7 6.03 2.97 -8.77
N VAL A 8 5.31 2.52 -9.80
CA VAL A 8 4.56 3.44 -10.68
C VAL A 8 3.45 4.14 -9.91
N VAL A 9 2.69 3.43 -9.07
CA VAL A 9 1.64 4.05 -8.24
C VAL A 9 2.21 5.10 -7.30
N SER A 10 3.38 4.87 -6.68
CA SER A 10 4.06 5.88 -5.86
C SER A 10 4.36 7.17 -6.62
N SER A 11 4.59 7.10 -7.94
CA SER A 11 4.79 8.28 -8.78
C SER A 11 3.50 9.08 -9.06
N LEU A 12 2.33 8.47 -8.92
CA LEU A 12 1.02 9.09 -9.15
C LEU A 12 0.53 9.92 -7.97
N ILE A 13 1.03 9.63 -6.76
CA ILE A 13 0.57 10.25 -5.52
C ILE A 13 1.09 11.70 -5.45
N LYS A 14 0.15 12.64 -5.27
CA LYS A 14 0.40 14.08 -5.05
C LYS A 14 1.50 14.64 -5.96
N MET A 15 1.33 14.46 -7.27
CA MET A 15 2.24 15.01 -8.27
C MET A 15 2.40 16.53 -8.07
N GLY A 16 3.64 17.02 -8.09
CA GLY A 16 3.97 18.44 -7.87
C GLY A 16 4.32 18.83 -6.43
N CYS A 17 3.99 17.99 -5.44
CA CYS A 17 4.42 18.19 -4.05
C CYS A 17 5.86 17.71 -3.82
N ASN A 18 6.48 18.22 -2.76
CA ASN A 18 7.80 17.75 -2.34
C ASN A 18 7.71 16.35 -1.67
N LYS A 19 8.85 15.71 -1.43
CA LYS A 19 8.90 14.34 -0.90
C LYS A 19 8.24 14.19 0.49
N ALA A 20 8.47 15.15 1.38
CA ALA A 20 7.93 15.12 2.74
C ALA A 20 6.40 15.26 2.71
N GLU A 21 5.88 16.22 1.94
CA GLU A 21 4.44 16.43 1.76
C GLU A 21 3.73 15.18 1.21
N LYS A 22 4.38 14.46 0.30
CA LYS A 22 3.82 13.20 -0.23
C LYS A 22 3.74 12.12 0.83
N PHE A 23 4.80 11.96 1.62
CA PHE A 23 4.82 10.97 2.69
C PHE A 23 3.78 11.30 3.77
N ASP A 24 3.77 12.55 4.25
CA ASP A 24 2.80 13.03 5.24
C ASP A 24 1.37 12.82 4.75
N TYR A 25 1.08 13.13 3.49
CA TYR A 25 -0.23 12.91 2.89
C TYR A 25 -0.67 11.43 2.95
N VAL A 26 0.23 10.49 2.64
CA VAL A 26 -0.11 9.06 2.67
C VAL A 26 -0.26 8.57 4.11
N VAL A 27 0.65 8.96 5.02
CA VAL A 27 0.56 8.57 6.44
C VAL A 27 -0.70 9.11 7.09
N ASP A 28 -1.13 10.33 6.76
CA ASP A 28 -2.39 10.89 7.24
C ASP A 28 -3.60 10.11 6.72
N TYR A 29 -3.56 9.65 5.47
CA TYR A 29 -4.59 8.75 4.95
C TYR A 29 -4.60 7.40 5.67
N LEU A 30 -3.44 6.81 5.96
CA LEU A 30 -3.33 5.57 6.72
C LEU A 30 -3.85 5.73 8.14
N LYS A 31 -3.55 6.85 8.82
CA LYS A 31 -4.11 7.16 10.15
C LYS A 31 -5.63 7.23 10.13
N LYS A 32 -6.22 7.87 9.10
CA LYS A 32 -7.68 7.89 8.93
C LYS A 32 -8.26 6.50 8.71
N MET A 33 -7.62 5.67 7.88
CA MET A 33 -8.02 4.27 7.69
C MET A 33 -7.91 3.45 8.97
N ALA A 34 -6.92 3.72 9.82
CA ALA A 34 -6.74 3.08 11.11
C ALA A 34 -7.59 3.70 12.23
N GLY A 35 -8.47 4.67 11.92
CA GLY A 35 -9.27 5.37 12.93
C GLY A 35 -8.45 6.08 14.00
N ASN A 36 -7.28 6.61 13.62
CA ASN A 36 -6.29 7.25 14.48
C ASN A 36 -5.60 6.32 15.50
N GLU A 37 -5.65 5.01 15.29
CA GLU A 37 -4.77 4.07 16.00
C GLU A 37 -3.31 4.19 15.50
N TYR A 38 -2.43 3.35 16.05
CA TYR A 38 -0.98 3.42 15.82
C TYR A 38 -0.62 3.26 14.34
N VAL A 39 0.01 4.29 13.77
CA VAL A 39 0.70 4.26 12.47
C VAL A 39 2.06 4.92 12.67
N GLY A 40 3.12 4.12 12.58
CA GLY A 40 4.49 4.51 12.83
C GLY A 40 5.34 4.51 11.56
N PHE A 41 6.65 4.74 11.73
CA PHE A 41 7.63 4.68 10.66
C PHE A 41 8.98 4.19 11.21
N SER A 42 9.51 3.14 10.61
CA SER A 42 10.83 2.60 10.93
C SER A 42 11.90 3.18 10.01
N ASN A 43 12.64 4.17 10.50
CA ASN A 43 13.77 4.72 9.76
C ASN A 43 14.88 3.66 9.53
N THR A 44 15.04 2.72 10.45
CA THR A 44 16.02 1.62 10.30
C THR A 44 15.66 0.72 9.12
N THR A 45 14.38 0.33 9.00
CA THR A 45 13.88 -0.45 7.86
C THR A 45 14.04 0.34 6.57
N PHE A 46 13.71 1.64 6.57
CA PHE A 46 13.85 2.49 5.40
C PHE A 46 15.28 2.56 4.87
N GLN A 47 16.28 2.78 5.74
CA GLN A 47 17.67 2.80 5.31
C GLN A 47 18.11 1.42 4.77
N SER A 48 17.73 0.34 5.46
CA SER A 48 18.03 -1.03 5.01
C SER A 48 17.43 -1.35 3.64
N GLU A 49 16.15 -1.05 3.42
CA GLU A 49 15.46 -1.27 2.15
C GLU A 49 16.07 -0.44 1.02
N LYS A 50 16.50 0.79 1.33
CA LYS A 50 17.12 1.68 0.36
C LYS A 50 18.55 1.25 -0.02
N GLU A 51 19.32 0.74 0.93
CA GLU A 51 20.69 0.25 0.70
C GLU A 51 20.71 -1.09 -0.03
N THR A 52 19.76 -1.98 0.24
CA THR A 52 19.67 -3.33 -0.36
C THR A 52 18.71 -3.42 -1.55
N GLY A 53 18.17 -2.29 -1.98
CA GLY A 53 17.08 -2.17 -2.96
C GLY A 53 17.49 -2.36 -4.43
N ASP A 54 18.62 -2.97 -4.76
CA ASP A 54 19.18 -3.08 -6.12
C ASP A 54 18.15 -3.55 -7.16
N ARG A 55 17.35 -4.56 -6.81
CA ARG A 55 16.28 -5.06 -7.67
C ARG A 55 15.24 -3.99 -7.98
N ASN A 56 14.85 -3.20 -6.98
CA ASN A 56 13.87 -2.12 -7.16
C ASN A 56 14.47 -0.96 -7.96
N TYR A 57 15.77 -0.64 -7.81
CA TYR A 57 16.45 0.31 -8.68
C TYR A 57 16.48 -0.17 -10.14
N ALA A 58 16.81 -1.44 -10.39
CA ALA A 58 16.81 -2.00 -11.74
C ALA A 58 15.42 -1.91 -12.39
N ILE A 59 14.35 -2.21 -11.64
CA ILE A 59 12.97 -2.03 -12.07
C ILE A 59 12.68 -0.55 -12.38
N GLY A 60 13.10 0.37 -11.51
CA GLY A 60 12.93 1.82 -11.70
C GLY A 60 13.57 2.33 -12.99
N TYR A 61 14.82 1.94 -13.27
CA TYR A 61 15.50 2.29 -14.53
C TYR A 61 14.80 1.67 -15.75
N TYR A 62 14.34 0.43 -15.65
CA TYR A 62 13.59 -0.22 -16.74
C TYR A 62 12.26 0.48 -17.03
N LEU A 63 11.50 0.84 -15.99
CA LEU A 63 10.25 1.61 -16.12
C LEU A 63 10.49 3.00 -16.73
N LYS A 64 11.63 3.62 -16.41
CA LYS A 64 12.04 4.90 -16.99
C LYS A 64 12.35 4.76 -18.49
N ASP A 65 13.09 3.73 -18.89
CA ASP A 65 13.35 3.43 -20.32
C ASP A 65 12.04 3.25 -21.10
N LYS A 66 11.11 2.48 -20.52
CA LYS A 66 9.79 2.22 -21.13
C LYS A 66 8.77 3.35 -21.00
N LYS A 67 9.17 4.50 -20.43
CA LYS A 67 8.30 5.68 -20.24
C LYS A 67 7.01 5.35 -19.49
N CYS A 68 7.08 4.45 -18.52
CA CYS A 68 5.92 4.03 -17.71
C CYS A 68 5.51 5.07 -16.67
N PHE A 69 6.42 5.99 -16.31
CA PHE A 69 6.12 7.06 -15.37
C PHE A 69 5.32 8.20 -16.02
N PRO A 70 4.47 8.91 -15.27
CA PRO A 70 3.82 10.13 -15.72
C PRO A 70 4.83 11.17 -16.22
N ARG A 71 4.39 12.05 -17.12
CA ARG A 71 5.22 13.17 -17.58
C ARG A 71 5.62 14.04 -16.39
N GLY A 72 6.92 14.33 -16.27
CA GLY A 72 7.48 15.14 -15.19
C GLY A 72 7.71 14.43 -13.87
N ALA A 73 7.41 13.12 -13.76
CA ALA A 73 7.73 12.35 -12.56
C ALA A 73 9.24 12.03 -12.48
N ASP A 74 9.82 12.21 -11.30
CA ASP A 74 11.17 11.77 -10.98
C ASP A 74 11.14 10.32 -10.46
N MET A 75 11.82 9.43 -11.19
CA MET A 75 11.96 8.02 -10.83
C MET A 75 12.63 7.82 -9.47
N MET A 76 13.66 8.61 -9.15
CA MET A 76 14.36 8.48 -7.86
C MET A 76 13.47 8.92 -6.71
N ALA A 77 12.67 9.98 -6.90
CA ALA A 77 11.68 10.40 -5.90
C ALA A 77 10.56 9.36 -5.73
N ALA A 78 10.13 8.69 -6.80
CA ALA A 78 9.14 7.61 -6.71
C ALA A 78 9.67 6.40 -5.93
N LEU A 79 10.93 6.00 -6.16
CA LEU A 79 11.58 4.93 -5.39
C LEU A 79 11.78 5.29 -3.92
N ASP A 80 12.20 6.52 -3.63
CA ASP A 80 12.40 7.00 -2.25
C ASP A 80 11.07 6.95 -1.47
N LEU A 81 9.97 7.42 -2.07
CA LEU A 81 8.64 7.30 -1.49
C LEU A 81 8.21 5.83 -1.35
N TYR A 82 8.47 4.99 -2.36
CA TYR A 82 8.17 3.56 -2.28
C TYR A 82 8.85 2.90 -1.07
N PHE A 83 10.14 3.14 -0.85
CA PHE A 83 10.86 2.60 0.31
C PHE A 83 10.34 3.15 1.63
N GLN A 84 9.97 4.44 1.68
CA GLN A 84 9.34 5.03 2.86
C GLN A 84 8.01 4.34 3.19
N LEU A 85 7.16 4.11 2.17
CA LEU A 85 5.86 3.46 2.36
C LEU A 85 6.00 1.98 2.79
N CYS A 86 7.02 1.28 2.31
CA CYS A 86 7.32 -0.08 2.77
C CYS A 86 7.83 -0.14 4.23
N SER A 87 8.18 1.01 4.81
CA SER A 87 8.74 1.13 6.16
C SER A 87 7.75 1.75 7.17
N VAL A 88 6.48 1.88 6.79
CA VAL A 88 5.40 2.27 7.71
C VAL A 88 5.07 1.11 8.64
N ASP A 89 5.00 1.39 9.94
CA ASP A 89 4.69 0.40 10.97
C ASP A 89 3.22 0.47 11.38
N VAL A 90 2.64 -0.70 11.64
CA VAL A 90 1.28 -0.85 12.18
C VAL A 90 1.28 -1.98 13.21
N THR A 91 0.31 -1.97 14.12
CA THR A 91 0.03 -3.12 14.98
C THR A 91 -1.04 -4.01 14.34
N CYS A 92 -1.28 -5.19 14.91
CA CYS A 92 -2.41 -6.03 14.47
C CYS A 92 -3.75 -5.32 14.69
N GLU A 93 -3.87 -4.52 15.75
CA GLU A 93 -5.07 -3.74 16.06
C GLU A 93 -5.27 -2.63 15.02
N SER A 94 -4.27 -1.78 14.77
CA SER A 94 -4.45 -0.69 13.80
C SER A 94 -4.58 -1.22 12.37
N GLY A 95 -3.91 -2.31 12.03
CA GLY A 95 -4.05 -3.01 10.77
C GLY A 95 -5.44 -3.61 10.55
N SER A 96 -6.07 -4.17 11.58
CA SER A 96 -7.44 -4.71 11.46
C SER A 96 -8.45 -3.60 11.21
N VAL A 97 -8.28 -2.41 11.81
CA VAL A 97 -9.14 -1.25 11.52
C VAL A 97 -8.96 -0.77 10.07
N MET A 98 -7.74 -0.76 9.54
CA MET A 98 -7.50 -0.44 8.13
C MET A 98 -8.19 -1.45 7.19
N ALA A 99 -8.09 -2.74 7.50
CA ALA A 99 -8.77 -3.80 6.75
C ALA A 99 -10.30 -3.69 6.86
N ALA A 100 -10.81 -3.39 8.05
CA ALA A 100 -12.25 -3.20 8.29
C ALA A 100 -12.78 -1.95 7.57
N THR A 101 -11.97 -0.90 7.42
CA THR A 101 -12.30 0.25 6.56
C THR A 101 -12.50 -0.19 5.11
N LEU A 102 -11.65 -1.09 4.58
CA LEU A 102 -11.86 -1.68 3.26
C LEU A 102 -13.08 -2.61 3.22
N ALA A 103 -13.32 -3.38 4.28
CA ALA A 103 -14.50 -4.25 4.40
C ALA A 103 -15.82 -3.45 4.37
N ASN A 104 -15.78 -2.22 4.90
CA ASN A 104 -16.91 -1.32 5.09
C ASN A 104 -16.98 -0.23 4.00
N GLY A 105 -16.59 -0.55 2.77
CA GLY A 105 -16.77 0.34 1.62
C GLY A 105 -15.83 1.55 1.57
N GLY A 106 -14.85 1.66 2.46
CA GLY A 106 -13.98 2.83 2.59
C GLY A 106 -14.33 3.76 3.76
N ILE A 107 -15.33 3.39 4.57
CA ILE A 107 -15.73 4.12 5.78
C ILE A 107 -15.06 3.47 6.99
N CYS A 108 -14.29 4.25 7.75
CA CYS A 108 -13.65 3.75 8.95
C CYS A 108 -14.71 3.36 10.01
N PRO A 109 -14.76 2.11 10.47
CA PRO A 109 -15.87 1.61 11.30
C PRO A 109 -15.90 2.23 12.70
N ILE A 110 -14.75 2.66 13.23
CA ILE A 110 -14.65 3.21 14.58
C ILE A 110 -14.80 4.74 14.64
N THR A 111 -14.64 5.44 13.52
CA THR A 111 -14.80 6.91 13.45
C THR A 111 -16.01 7.35 12.63
N GLY A 112 -16.50 6.51 11.71
CA GLY A 112 -17.53 6.88 10.73
C GLY A 112 -17.03 7.78 9.59
N GLU A 113 -15.73 8.09 9.53
CA GLU A 113 -15.16 8.92 8.47
C GLU A 113 -15.14 8.15 7.13
N CYS A 114 -15.62 8.78 6.06
CA CYS A 114 -15.45 8.27 4.70
C CYS A 114 -14.03 8.59 4.21
N VAL A 115 -13.16 7.57 4.20
CA VAL A 115 -11.72 7.72 3.91
C VAL A 115 -11.43 7.45 2.44
N LEU A 116 -12.09 6.45 1.85
CA LEU A 116 -11.90 6.02 0.47
C LEU A 116 -13.25 6.04 -0.27
N SER A 117 -13.21 6.27 -1.58
CA SER A 117 -14.40 6.11 -2.42
C SER A 117 -14.73 4.63 -2.62
N ASP A 118 -16.01 4.33 -2.87
CA ASP A 118 -16.48 2.98 -3.18
C ASP A 118 -15.71 2.34 -4.34
N GLU A 119 -15.35 3.13 -5.36
CA GLU A 119 -14.54 2.69 -6.49
C GLU A 119 -13.13 2.27 -6.06
N ALA A 120 -12.46 3.10 -5.25
CA ALA A 120 -11.11 2.79 -4.78
C ALA A 120 -11.11 1.51 -3.93
N THR A 121 -12.09 1.37 -3.04
CA THR A 121 -12.27 0.19 -2.20
C THR A 121 -12.51 -1.06 -3.06
N ARG A 122 -13.51 -1.03 -3.96
CA ARG A 122 -13.84 -2.16 -4.85
C ARG A 122 -12.64 -2.61 -5.70
N ASN A 123 -11.93 -1.66 -6.31
CA ASN A 123 -10.79 -1.95 -7.17
C ASN A 123 -9.64 -2.57 -6.36
N THR A 124 -9.41 -2.06 -5.14
CA THR A 124 -8.39 -2.59 -4.23
C THR A 124 -8.69 -4.02 -3.81
N LEU A 125 -9.91 -4.32 -3.36
CA LEU A 125 -10.33 -5.66 -2.97
C LEU A 125 -10.23 -6.67 -4.13
N SER A 126 -10.60 -6.25 -5.34
CA SER A 126 -10.50 -7.09 -6.54
C SER A 126 -9.05 -7.48 -6.85
N LEU A 127 -8.11 -6.53 -6.71
CA LEU A 127 -6.69 -6.80 -6.89
C LEU A 127 -6.09 -7.61 -5.73
N MET A 128 -6.48 -7.36 -4.49
CA MET A 128 -6.07 -8.17 -3.34
C MET A 128 -6.46 -9.64 -3.52
N HIS A 129 -7.68 -9.90 -3.98
CA HIS A 129 -8.18 -11.26 -4.23
C HIS A 129 -7.32 -12.02 -5.25
N SER A 130 -6.96 -11.39 -6.36
CA SER A 130 -6.30 -12.05 -7.50
C SER A 130 -4.77 -12.06 -7.42
N CYS A 131 -4.14 -11.10 -6.74
CA CYS A 131 -2.69 -10.95 -6.76
C CYS A 131 -2.06 -10.57 -5.41
N GLY A 132 -2.81 -10.65 -4.30
CA GLY A 132 -2.33 -10.17 -3.01
C GLY A 132 -1.37 -11.10 -2.26
N MET A 133 -1.31 -12.38 -2.61
CA MET A 133 -0.57 -13.43 -1.88
C MET A 133 0.63 -13.99 -2.67
N TYR A 134 1.31 -13.13 -3.46
CA TYR A 134 2.42 -13.53 -4.34
C TYR A 134 2.03 -14.69 -5.28
N ASP A 135 2.95 -15.64 -5.52
CA ASP A 135 2.69 -16.81 -6.37
C ASP A 135 1.60 -17.73 -5.80
N PHE A 136 1.26 -17.58 -4.52
CA PHE A 136 0.17 -18.32 -3.87
C PHE A 136 -1.22 -17.69 -4.10
N SER A 137 -1.32 -16.55 -4.80
CA SER A 137 -2.59 -15.83 -4.99
C SER A 137 -3.70 -16.69 -5.61
N GLY A 138 -3.39 -17.51 -6.62
CA GLY A 138 -4.39 -18.38 -7.25
C GLY A 138 -4.92 -19.47 -6.32
N GLN A 139 -4.03 -20.09 -5.54
CA GLN A 139 -4.40 -21.12 -4.56
C GLN A 139 -5.20 -20.52 -3.40
N PHE A 140 -4.78 -19.35 -2.91
CA PHE A 140 -5.49 -18.63 -1.85
C PHE A 140 -6.90 -18.21 -2.30
N ALA A 141 -7.03 -17.67 -3.51
CA ALA A 141 -8.34 -17.30 -4.06
C ALA A 141 -9.27 -18.52 -4.20
N PHE A 142 -8.75 -19.67 -4.63
CA PHE A 142 -9.55 -20.89 -4.79
C PHE A 142 -9.96 -21.52 -3.45
N HIS A 143 -9.04 -21.61 -2.48
CA HIS A 143 -9.29 -22.32 -1.23
C HIS A 143 -9.87 -21.44 -0.11
N VAL A 144 -9.47 -20.17 -0.04
CA VAL A 144 -9.90 -19.24 1.02
C VAL A 144 -10.98 -18.28 0.50
N GLY A 145 -10.88 -17.80 -0.74
CA GLY A 145 -11.92 -16.98 -1.35
C GLY A 145 -12.02 -15.55 -0.81
N LEU A 146 -11.02 -15.07 -0.06
CA LEU A 146 -11.04 -13.74 0.56
C LEU A 146 -9.98 -12.80 -0.05
N PRO A 147 -10.24 -11.49 -0.16
CA PRO A 147 -9.20 -10.50 -0.44
C PRO A 147 -8.17 -10.45 0.69
N ALA A 148 -6.89 -10.65 0.36
CA ALA A 148 -5.81 -10.57 1.33
C ALA A 148 -4.55 -9.94 0.73
N LYS A 149 -3.67 -9.39 1.56
CA LYS A 149 -2.32 -8.96 1.15
C LYS A 149 -1.30 -9.42 2.19
N SER A 150 -0.32 -10.20 1.78
CA SER A 150 0.82 -10.59 2.63
C SER A 150 2.01 -9.64 2.51
N ALA A 151 2.82 -9.56 3.56
CA ALA A 151 4.03 -8.75 3.62
C ALA A 151 5.25 -9.60 4.04
N VAL A 152 6.46 -9.13 3.70
CA VAL A 152 7.72 -9.79 4.08
C VAL A 152 7.93 -9.81 5.60
N SER A 153 7.29 -8.88 6.33
CA SER A 153 7.27 -8.85 7.79
C SER A 153 6.54 -10.04 8.44
N GLY A 154 5.84 -10.86 7.65
CA GLY A 154 5.00 -11.96 8.15
C GLY A 154 3.54 -11.57 8.37
N ALA A 155 3.18 -10.30 8.20
CA ALA A 155 1.81 -9.83 8.31
C ALA A 155 0.95 -10.26 7.12
N ILE A 156 -0.34 -10.50 7.38
CA ILE A 156 -1.38 -10.68 6.36
C ILE A 156 -2.52 -9.75 6.70
N LEU A 157 -2.80 -8.80 5.82
CA LEU A 157 -4.00 -7.97 5.87
C LEU A 157 -5.13 -8.73 5.18
N LEU A 158 -6.17 -9.11 5.91
CA LEU A 158 -7.29 -9.94 5.41
C LEU A 158 -8.58 -9.12 5.44
N VAL A 159 -9.42 -9.23 4.42
CA VAL A 159 -10.71 -8.54 4.41
C VAL A 159 -11.83 -9.56 4.20
N VAL A 160 -12.87 -9.47 5.01
CA VAL A 160 -14.15 -10.15 4.80
C VAL A 160 -15.19 -9.08 4.45
N PRO A 161 -15.43 -8.83 3.14
CA PRO A 161 -16.28 -7.71 2.71
C PRO A 161 -17.65 -7.73 3.38
N ASN A 162 -18.11 -6.57 3.83
CA ASN A 162 -19.35 -6.36 4.59
C ASN A 162 -19.41 -7.02 5.97
N VAL A 163 -18.30 -7.55 6.50
CA VAL A 163 -18.26 -8.24 7.81
C VAL A 163 -17.16 -7.67 8.71
N MET A 164 -15.89 -7.85 8.35
CA MET A 164 -14.74 -7.48 9.20
C MET A 164 -13.44 -7.40 8.39
N GLY A 165 -12.38 -6.91 9.02
CA GLY A 165 -11.01 -6.96 8.54
C GLY A 165 -10.03 -7.25 9.67
#